data_AF-A0A421C8E9-F1
#
_entry.id   AF-A0A421C8E9-F1
#
_cell.length_a   1.000
_cell.length_b   1.000
_cell.length_c   1.000
_cell.angle_alpha   90.00
_cell.angle_beta   90.00
_cell.angle_gamma   90.00
#
_symmetry.space_group_name_H-M   'P 1'
#
loop_
_entity.id
_entity.type
_entity.pdbx_description
1 polymer ?
#
loop_
_entity_poly.entity_id
_entity_poly.type
_entity_poly.pdbx_seq_one_letter_code
_entity_poly.pdbx_strand_id
1 'polypeptide(L)'
;MKKIVWILIIMSLFFSSKILSNVLIEGERSLLDYLVEGKALNMAVDISLIQSVQEKVPGEIQAVFLLPEGSVRVITDSHFVTLSETGEIYEIYEITGSGTTLKVGIIDALSLVSVQTRENVFGIFLVQEENSYFWHVVTGTRTFRLASSFASTLSIKSNEEALEEINKGLQRSEEVRENQHPSEKPGKPEDPGKPEDPGKPDDPGPPNTPPGKENGKK
;
A
#
# COMPACT_ATOMS: atom_id res chain seq x y z
N MET A 1 1.81 28.00 22.75
CA MET A 1 2.81 26.98 22.37
C MET A 1 2.06 25.69 22.05
N LYS A 2 1.74 25.47 20.78
CA LYS A 2 0.94 24.33 20.31
C LYS A 2 1.88 23.18 19.95
N LYS A 3 1.59 22.00 20.50
CA LYS A 3 2.37 20.77 20.39
C LYS A 3 2.28 20.25 18.95
N ILE A 4 3.42 20.14 18.28
CA ILE A 4 3.55 19.40 17.02
C ILE A 4 3.69 17.92 17.41
N VAL A 5 2.65 17.14 17.13
CA VAL A 5 2.67 15.69 17.31
C VAL A 5 3.34 15.11 16.07
N TRP A 6 4.61 14.73 16.21
CA TRP A 6 5.33 13.90 15.26
C TRP A 6 4.80 12.46 15.35
N ILE A 7 3.95 12.06 14.41
CA ILE A 7 3.60 10.65 14.24
C ILE A 7 4.70 10.02 13.38
N LEU A 8 5.68 9.41 14.05
CA LEU A 8 6.66 8.51 13.46
C LEU A 8 5.97 7.16 13.15
N ILE A 9 5.59 6.93 11.89
CA ILE A 9 5.31 5.58 11.40
C ILE A 9 6.63 4.99 10.92
N ILE A 10 7.34 4.34 11.83
CA ILE A 10 8.37 3.35 11.51
C ILE A 10 7.61 2.02 11.38
N MET A 11 7.20 1.66 10.16
CA MET A 11 6.72 0.31 9.84
C MET A 11 7.84 -0.47 9.17
N SER A 12 8.11 -1.63 9.75
CA SER A 12 9.15 -2.59 9.41
C SER A 12 9.21 -2.97 7.93
N LEU A 13 10.42 -2.88 7.40
CA LEU A 13 10.99 -3.55 6.23
C LEU A 13 10.38 -4.94 5.98
N PHE A 14 9.51 -5.09 4.97
CA PHE A 14 9.29 -6.30 4.12
C PHE A 14 8.13 -6.15 3.08
N PHE A 15 7.76 -4.92 2.68
CA PHE A 15 6.55 -4.68 1.85
C PHE A 15 6.70 -3.62 0.73
N SER A 16 7.90 -3.40 0.19
CA SER A 16 8.18 -2.27 -0.71
C SER A 16 7.27 -2.16 -1.94
N SER A 17 7.04 -3.25 -2.70
CA SER A 17 6.25 -3.16 -3.94
C SER A 17 4.75 -2.95 -3.70
N LYS A 18 4.18 -3.61 -2.69
CA LYS A 18 2.75 -3.50 -2.36
C LYS A 18 2.39 -2.14 -1.78
N ILE A 19 3.31 -1.48 -1.08
CA ILE A 19 3.08 -0.13 -0.56
C ILE A 19 2.96 0.84 -1.72
N LEU A 20 3.90 0.79 -2.66
CA LEU A 20 3.92 1.67 -3.82
C LEU A 20 2.67 1.51 -4.69
N SER A 21 2.25 0.27 -4.96
CA SER A 21 1.01 0.00 -5.72
C SER A 21 -0.23 0.56 -5.01
N ASN A 22 -0.32 0.45 -3.69
CA ASN A 22 -1.46 1.00 -2.95
C ASN A 22 -1.48 2.53 -3.00
N VAL A 23 -0.32 3.19 -2.89
CA VAL A 23 -0.23 4.65 -2.99
C VAL A 23 -0.65 5.13 -4.38
N LEU A 24 -0.24 4.43 -5.44
CA LEU A 24 -0.63 4.74 -6.81
C LEU A 24 -2.14 4.61 -7.00
N ILE A 25 -2.73 3.49 -6.56
CA ILE A 25 -4.18 3.24 -6.65
C ILE A 25 -4.99 4.27 -5.85
N GLU A 26 -4.54 4.62 -4.65
CA GLU A 26 -5.24 5.64 -3.83
C GLU A 26 -5.14 7.03 -4.46
N GLY A 27 -4.00 7.37 -5.08
CA GLY A 27 -3.84 8.60 -5.86
C GLY A 27 -4.79 8.67 -7.05
N GLU A 28 -4.89 7.57 -7.82
CA GLU A 28 -5.81 7.46 -8.96
C GLU A 28 -7.27 7.61 -8.51
N ARG A 29 -7.65 6.89 -7.46
CA ARG A 29 -8.99 6.97 -6.85
C ARG A 29 -9.34 8.39 -6.42
N SER A 30 -8.43 9.06 -5.70
CA SER A 30 -8.66 10.41 -5.18
C SER A 30 -8.85 11.43 -6.31
N LEU A 31 -8.08 11.32 -7.39
CA LEU A 31 -8.26 12.18 -8.57
C LEU A 31 -9.61 11.90 -9.26
N LEU A 32 -9.95 10.63 -9.46
CA LEU A 32 -11.21 10.26 -10.12
C LEU A 32 -12.43 10.71 -9.32
N ASP A 33 -12.40 10.54 -8.00
CA ASP A 33 -13.45 11.03 -7.10
C ASP A 33 -13.68 12.54 -7.27
N TYR A 34 -12.59 13.32 -7.28
CA TYR A 34 -12.65 14.76 -7.50
C TYR A 34 -13.26 15.15 -8.86
N LEU A 35 -12.87 14.44 -9.93
CA LEU A 35 -13.36 14.71 -11.29
C LEU A 35 -14.82 14.30 -11.48
N VAL A 36 -15.23 13.16 -10.91
CA VAL A 36 -16.62 12.67 -10.95
C VAL A 36 -17.57 13.60 -10.21
N GLU A 37 -17.12 14.27 -9.16
CA GLU A 37 -17.88 15.33 -8.49
C GLU A 37 -18.05 16.61 -9.35
N GLY A 38 -17.47 16.66 -10.55
CA GLY A 38 -17.57 17.77 -11.47
C GLY A 38 -16.72 18.97 -11.08
N LYS A 39 -15.72 18.77 -10.20
CA LYS A 39 -14.82 19.85 -9.77
C LYS A 39 -13.77 20.12 -10.84
N ALA A 40 -13.52 21.40 -11.10
CA ALA A 40 -12.58 21.82 -12.13
C ALA A 40 -11.15 21.89 -11.59
N LEU A 41 -10.20 21.36 -12.36
CA LEU A 41 -8.77 21.54 -12.15
C LEU A 41 -8.26 22.64 -13.08
N ASN A 42 -7.48 23.57 -12.54
CA ASN A 42 -6.98 24.74 -13.28
C ASN A 42 -5.66 24.48 -14.01
N MET A 43 -5.11 23.28 -13.85
CA MET A 43 -3.84 22.84 -14.42
C MET A 43 -4.03 21.49 -15.10
N ALA A 44 -3.11 21.12 -15.99
CA ALA A 44 -3.03 19.81 -16.62
C ALA A 44 -1.61 19.27 -16.50
N VAL A 45 -1.48 17.94 -16.56
CA VAL A 45 -0.21 17.27 -16.73
C VAL A 45 0.21 17.40 -18.20
N ASP A 46 1.32 18.09 -18.43
CA ASP A 46 1.91 18.27 -19.77
C ASP A 46 3.34 17.72 -19.85
N ILE A 47 3.89 17.71 -21.06
CA ILE A 47 5.24 17.19 -21.33
C ILE A 47 6.30 18.02 -20.60
N SER A 48 6.12 19.34 -20.48
CA SER A 48 7.08 20.25 -19.85
C SER A 48 7.18 19.97 -18.35
N LEU A 49 6.05 19.70 -17.69
CA LEU A 49 5.99 19.29 -16.30
C LEU A 49 6.74 17.98 -16.08
N ILE A 50 6.48 16.96 -16.91
CA ILE A 50 7.16 15.67 -16.83
C ILE A 50 8.68 15.83 -17.00
N GLN A 51 9.12 16.58 -18.01
CA GLN A 51 10.55 16.82 -18.26
C GLN A 51 11.22 17.55 -17.10
N SER A 52 10.60 18.62 -16.60
CA SER A 52 11.08 19.38 -15.42
C SER A 52 11.25 18.48 -14.19
N VAL A 53 10.34 17.53 -14.00
CA VAL A 53 10.42 16.54 -12.91
C VAL A 53 11.57 15.56 -13.14
N GLN A 54 11.72 15.01 -14.36
CA GLN A 54 12.82 14.08 -14.69
C GLN A 54 14.21 14.71 -14.54
N GLU A 55 14.33 16.03 -14.73
CA GLU A 55 15.59 16.75 -14.52
C GLU A 55 15.92 16.95 -13.03
N LYS A 56 14.91 17.08 -12.18
CA LYS A 56 15.07 17.47 -10.76
C LYS A 56 14.99 16.30 -9.79
N VAL A 57 14.29 15.23 -10.17
CA VAL A 57 13.95 14.11 -9.28
C VAL A 57 14.51 12.83 -9.88
N PRO A 58 15.37 12.10 -9.14
CA PRO A 58 15.90 10.84 -9.63
C PRO A 58 14.82 9.74 -9.63
N GLY A 59 15.05 8.73 -10.46
CA GLY A 59 14.18 7.58 -10.60
C GLY A 59 13.21 7.66 -11.77
N GLU A 60 12.65 6.51 -12.13
CA GLU A 60 11.64 6.42 -13.17
C GLU A 60 10.28 6.87 -12.63
N ILE A 61 9.63 7.80 -13.33
CA ILE A 61 8.31 8.30 -12.94
C ILE A 61 7.29 7.17 -13.11
N GLN A 62 6.54 6.88 -12.03
CA GLN A 62 5.45 5.92 -12.00
C GLN A 62 4.08 6.60 -11.91
N ALA A 63 3.99 7.81 -11.36
CA ALA A 63 2.78 8.60 -11.47
C ALA A 63 3.05 10.11 -11.44
N VAL A 64 2.18 10.85 -12.12
CA VAL A 64 2.05 12.31 -12.03
C VAL A 64 0.57 12.63 -12.01
N PHE A 65 0.09 13.32 -10.99
CA PHE A 65 -1.33 13.68 -10.90
C PHE A 65 -1.56 14.94 -10.10
N LEU A 66 -2.66 15.61 -10.41
CA LEU A 66 -3.10 16.82 -9.73
C LEU A 66 -3.85 16.48 -8.45
N LEU A 67 -3.57 17.26 -7.42
CA LEU A 67 -4.27 17.20 -6.15
C LEU A 67 -5.40 18.26 -6.11
N PRO A 68 -6.47 18.02 -5.33
CA PRO A 68 -7.59 18.95 -5.16
C PRO A 68 -7.20 20.39 -4.80
N GLU A 69 -6.09 20.55 -4.09
CA GLU A 69 -5.53 21.82 -3.64
C GLU A 69 -4.71 22.57 -4.70
N GLY A 70 -4.54 22.00 -5.91
CA GLY A 70 -3.82 22.63 -7.03
C GLY A 70 -2.34 22.23 -7.15
N SER A 71 -1.79 21.49 -6.19
CA SER A 71 -0.43 20.96 -6.29
C SER A 71 -0.36 19.70 -7.18
N VAL A 72 0.85 19.39 -7.65
CA VAL A 72 1.13 18.18 -8.42
C VAL A 72 1.84 17.18 -7.53
N ARG A 73 1.34 15.95 -7.48
CA ARG A 73 2.05 14.82 -6.90
C ARG A 73 2.80 14.06 -7.98
N VAL A 74 4.06 13.76 -7.71
CA VAL A 74 4.90 12.88 -8.51
C VAL A 74 5.37 11.72 -7.65
N ILE A 75 5.28 10.52 -8.21
CA ILE A 75 5.79 9.31 -7.60
C ILE A 75 6.79 8.72 -8.59
N THR A 76 8.04 8.57 -8.18
CA THR A 76 9.05 7.78 -8.90
C THR A 76 9.23 6.44 -8.20
N ASP A 77 10.03 5.55 -8.80
CA ASP A 77 10.47 4.31 -8.16
C ASP A 77 11.33 4.52 -6.90
N SER A 78 11.74 5.75 -6.61
CA SER A 78 12.64 6.08 -5.50
C SER A 78 12.21 7.29 -4.68
N HIS A 79 11.28 8.11 -5.17
CA HIS A 79 10.90 9.36 -4.52
C HIS A 79 9.39 9.62 -4.58
N PHE A 80 8.91 10.27 -3.53
CA PHE A 80 7.60 10.89 -3.49
C PHE A 80 7.80 12.40 -3.42
N VAL A 81 7.27 13.13 -4.39
CA VAL A 81 7.53 14.57 -4.56
C VAL A 81 6.21 15.32 -4.72
N THR A 82 6.13 16.49 -4.11
CA THR A 82 5.02 17.43 -4.30
C THR A 82 5.55 18.73 -4.87
N LEU A 83 4.96 19.14 -5.99
CA LEU A 83 5.27 20.39 -6.66
C LEU A 83 4.10 21.37 -6.51
N SER A 84 4.44 22.66 -6.40
CA SER A 84 3.46 23.74 -6.52
C SER A 84 2.87 23.81 -7.95
N GLU A 85 1.85 24.63 -8.14
CA GLU A 85 1.34 25.02 -9.46
C GLU A 85 2.41 25.65 -10.35
N THR A 86 3.49 26.19 -9.78
CA THR A 86 4.61 26.78 -10.53
C THR A 86 5.71 25.76 -10.86
N GLY A 87 5.57 24.50 -10.43
CA GLY A 87 6.58 23.46 -10.63
C GLY A 87 7.78 23.54 -9.67
N GLU A 88 7.62 24.24 -8.55
CA GLU A 88 8.61 24.27 -7.47
C GLU A 88 8.38 23.10 -6.51
N ILE A 89 9.45 22.36 -6.21
CA ILE A 89 9.40 21.26 -5.26
C ILE A 89 9.36 21.84 -3.84
N TYR A 90 8.35 21.48 -3.06
CA TYR A 90 8.27 21.88 -1.64
C TYR A 90 8.24 20.69 -0.68
N GLU A 91 8.00 19.48 -1.17
CA GLU A 91 8.09 18.22 -0.41
C GLU A 91 8.80 17.16 -1.25
N ILE A 92 9.76 16.46 -0.64
CA ILE A 92 10.46 15.32 -1.24
C ILE A 92 10.79 14.30 -0.15
N TYR A 93 10.45 13.04 -0.42
CA TYR A 93 10.74 11.91 0.45
C TYR A 93 11.34 10.78 -0.37
N GLU A 94 12.41 10.18 0.13
CA GLU A 94 12.99 8.98 -0.46
C GLU A 94 12.17 7.77 -0.05
N ILE A 95 11.92 6.87 -1.00
CA ILE A 95 11.22 5.62 -0.81
C ILE A 95 12.04 4.47 -1.41
N THR A 96 11.92 3.28 -0.81
CA THR A 96 12.55 2.07 -1.34
C THR A 96 11.58 1.38 -2.30
N GLY A 97 11.64 1.71 -3.58
CA GLY A 97 10.93 0.98 -4.63
C GLY A 97 11.84 0.04 -5.41
N SER A 98 11.21 -0.86 -6.18
CA SER A 98 11.90 -1.64 -7.21
C SER A 98 11.74 -0.93 -8.54
N GLY A 99 12.85 -0.47 -9.12
CA GLY A 99 12.85 0.11 -10.46
C GLY A 99 12.23 -0.82 -11.47
N THR A 100 11.30 -0.30 -12.28
CA THR A 100 10.65 -1.04 -13.37
C THR A 100 11.06 -0.39 -14.67
N THR A 101 11.71 -1.14 -15.56
CA THR A 101 12.03 -0.65 -16.90
C THR A 101 10.83 -0.87 -17.82
N LEU A 102 10.32 0.21 -18.41
CA LEU A 102 9.17 0.17 -19.30
C LEU A 102 9.60 0.43 -20.74
N LYS A 103 8.86 -0.16 -21.69
CA LYS A 103 9.11 0.06 -23.11
C LYS A 103 8.35 1.28 -23.64
N VAL A 104 7.17 1.54 -23.09
CA VAL A 104 6.39 2.77 -23.34
C VAL A 104 6.61 3.70 -22.16
N GLY A 105 7.25 4.84 -22.43
CA GLY A 105 7.50 5.84 -21.40
C GLY A 105 6.24 6.63 -21.05
N ILE A 106 6.27 7.34 -19.93
CA ILE A 106 5.15 8.19 -19.50
C ILE A 106 4.82 9.29 -20.53
N ILE A 107 5.83 9.85 -21.21
CA ILE A 107 5.64 10.86 -22.28
C ILE A 107 4.93 10.23 -23.48
N ASP A 108 5.24 8.98 -23.84
CA ASP A 108 4.58 8.28 -24.95
C ASP A 108 3.10 8.04 -24.63
N ALA A 109 2.82 7.58 -23.39
CA ALA A 109 1.47 7.36 -22.91
C ALA A 109 0.65 8.66 -22.87
N LEU A 110 1.23 9.74 -22.33
CA LEU A 110 0.64 11.08 -22.33
C LEU A 110 0.33 11.52 -23.77
N SER A 111 1.33 11.48 -24.64
CA SER A 111 1.21 11.93 -26.03
C SER A 111 0.14 11.17 -26.80
N LEU A 112 0.07 9.85 -26.61
CA LEU A 112 -0.93 9.00 -27.26
C LEU A 112 -2.35 9.45 -26.89
N VAL A 113 -2.62 9.65 -25.59
CA VAL A 113 -3.96 10.05 -25.13
C VAL A 113 -4.28 11.48 -25.52
N SER A 114 -3.35 12.43 -25.32
CA SER A 114 -3.55 13.82 -25.70
C SER A 114 -3.90 13.97 -27.19
N VAL A 115 -3.28 13.18 -28.07
CA VAL A 115 -3.59 13.17 -29.51
C VAL A 115 -4.95 12.53 -29.80
N GLN A 116 -5.31 11.45 -29.10
CA GLN A 116 -6.58 10.73 -29.32
C GLN A 116 -7.80 11.54 -28.86
N THR A 117 -7.70 12.29 -27.77
CA THR A 117 -8.87 12.89 -27.10
C THR A 117 -8.98 14.39 -27.31
N ARG A 118 -7.84 15.10 -27.46
CA ARG A 118 -7.76 16.56 -27.34
C ARG A 118 -8.28 17.09 -25.99
N GLU A 119 -8.33 16.23 -24.97
CA GLU A 119 -8.63 16.61 -23.59
C GLU A 119 -7.34 16.86 -22.81
N ASN A 120 -7.46 17.69 -21.77
CA ASN A 120 -6.40 17.81 -20.77
C ASN A 120 -6.27 16.50 -19.97
N VAL A 121 -5.04 16.10 -19.72
CA VAL A 121 -4.71 15.00 -18.83
C VAL A 121 -4.49 15.55 -17.43
N PHE A 122 -5.10 14.93 -16.43
CA PHE A 122 -5.00 15.36 -15.04
C PHE A 122 -4.22 14.38 -14.16
N GLY A 123 -4.05 13.15 -14.63
CA GLY A 123 -3.24 12.14 -13.95
C GLY A 123 -2.77 11.05 -14.90
N ILE A 124 -1.59 10.52 -14.61
CA ILE A 124 -1.03 9.33 -15.26
C ILE A 124 -0.46 8.43 -14.17
N PHE A 125 -0.81 7.15 -14.18
CA PHE A 125 -0.44 6.18 -13.16
C PHE A 125 0.05 4.88 -13.81
N LEU A 126 1.16 4.33 -13.31
CA LEU A 126 1.66 3.03 -13.69
C LEU A 126 1.08 1.97 -12.75
N VAL A 127 -0.04 1.38 -13.14
CA VAL A 127 -0.76 0.42 -12.31
C VAL A 127 -0.28 -1.00 -12.61
N GLN A 128 0.05 -1.75 -11.56
CA GLN A 128 0.33 -3.18 -11.68
C GLN A 128 -0.98 -3.97 -11.60
N GLU A 129 -1.31 -4.69 -12.66
CA GLU A 129 -2.43 -5.62 -12.71
C GLU A 129 -1.91 -7.03 -12.97
N GLU A 130 -2.24 -7.96 -12.09
CA GLU A 130 -1.72 -9.33 -12.11
C GLU A 130 -0.18 -9.35 -12.19
N ASN A 131 0.37 -9.64 -13.37
CA ASN A 131 1.80 -9.74 -13.64
C ASN A 131 2.25 -8.76 -14.73
N SER A 132 1.51 -7.68 -14.96
CA SER A 132 1.82 -6.69 -16.00
C SER A 132 1.55 -5.27 -15.52
N TYR A 133 2.23 -4.32 -16.14
CA TYR A 133 2.05 -2.90 -15.85
C TYR A 133 1.26 -2.24 -16.97
N PHE A 134 0.38 -1.32 -16.59
CA PHE A 134 -0.46 -0.56 -17.50
C PHE A 134 -0.40 0.91 -17.13
N TRP A 135 -0.36 1.76 -18.14
CA TRP A 135 -0.52 3.19 -17.93
C TRP A 135 -2.00 3.52 -17.88
N HIS A 136 -2.46 4.05 -16.76
CA HIS A 136 -3.78 4.64 -16.61
C HIS A 136 -3.64 6.15 -16.79
N VAL A 137 -4.28 6.69 -17.81
CA VAL A 137 -4.25 8.11 -18.13
C VAL A 137 -5.64 8.68 -17.93
N VAL A 138 -5.78 9.58 -16.98
CA VAL A 138 -7.05 10.18 -16.55
C VAL A 138 -7.21 11.55 -17.19
N THR A 139 -8.28 11.71 -17.96
CA THR A 139 -8.72 12.98 -18.53
C THR A 139 -9.93 13.53 -17.76
N GLY A 140 -10.48 14.66 -18.20
CA GLY A 140 -11.64 15.27 -17.54
C GLY A 140 -12.88 14.38 -17.55
N THR A 141 -13.02 13.49 -18.53
CA THR A 141 -14.23 12.66 -18.68
C THR A 141 -13.96 11.16 -18.73
N ARG A 142 -12.73 10.74 -19.02
CA ARG A 142 -12.40 9.35 -19.33
C ARG A 142 -11.06 8.92 -18.76
N THR A 143 -10.97 7.63 -18.46
CA THR A 143 -9.72 6.95 -18.13
C THR A 143 -9.33 6.01 -19.26
N PHE A 144 -8.07 6.12 -19.69
CA PHE A 144 -7.47 5.31 -20.74
C PHE A 144 -6.50 4.33 -20.11
N ARG A 145 -6.63 3.05 -20.46
CA ARG A 145 -5.69 2.01 -20.06
C ARG A 145 -4.82 1.64 -21.25
N LEU A 146 -3.52 1.83 -21.12
CA LEU A 146 -2.53 1.63 -22.18
C LEU A 146 -1.57 0.51 -21.80
N ALA A 147 -1.16 -0.27 -22.80
CA ALA A 147 -0.10 -1.25 -22.59
C ALA A 147 1.24 -0.54 -22.33
N SER A 148 1.96 -0.96 -21.28
CA SER A 148 3.33 -0.45 -21.03
C SER A 148 4.40 -1.10 -21.91
N SER A 149 4.04 -2.17 -22.63
CA SER A 149 4.93 -2.96 -23.49
C SER A 149 4.84 -2.59 -24.98
N PHE A 150 3.77 -1.89 -25.38
CA PHE A 150 3.59 -1.36 -26.74
C PHE A 150 2.62 -0.18 -26.71
N ALA A 151 2.84 0.81 -27.57
CA ALA A 151 2.07 2.06 -27.55
C ALA A 151 0.66 1.86 -28.14
N SER A 152 -0.26 1.34 -27.33
CA SER A 152 -1.67 1.16 -27.70
C SER A 152 -2.58 1.33 -26.51
N THR A 153 -3.71 1.98 -26.76
CA THR A 153 -4.88 1.98 -25.87
C THR A 153 -5.52 0.60 -25.90
N LEU A 154 -5.75 0.01 -24.74
CA LEU A 154 -6.40 -1.29 -24.56
C LEU A 154 -7.87 -1.13 -24.19
N SER A 155 -8.19 -0.14 -23.36
CA SER A 155 -9.58 0.18 -23.00
C SER A 155 -9.74 1.65 -22.66
N ILE A 156 -10.97 2.13 -22.80
CA ILE A 156 -11.41 3.49 -22.44
C ILE A 156 -12.66 3.34 -21.59
N LYS A 157 -12.69 4.00 -20.45
CA LYS A 157 -13.82 3.99 -19.50
C LYS A 157 -14.21 5.42 -19.16
N SER A 158 -15.44 5.63 -18.70
CA SER A 158 -15.77 6.90 -18.05
C SER A 158 -15.06 6.99 -16.70
N ASN A 159 -14.90 8.21 -16.17
CA ASN A 159 -14.28 8.39 -14.87
C ASN A 159 -15.10 7.71 -13.75
N GLU A 160 -16.43 7.67 -13.87
CA GLU A 160 -17.32 6.96 -12.94
C GLU A 160 -17.09 5.45 -12.97
N GLU A 161 -17.01 4.86 -14.16
CA GLU A 161 -16.78 3.42 -14.31
C GLU A 161 -15.39 3.02 -13.79
N ALA A 162 -14.37 3.82 -14.08
CA ALA A 162 -13.01 3.60 -13.56
C ALA A 162 -12.96 3.68 -12.03
N LEU A 163 -13.63 4.68 -11.44
CA LEU A 163 -13.72 4.85 -9.99
C LEU A 163 -14.43 3.67 -9.32
N GLU A 164 -15.54 3.19 -9.91
CA GLU A 164 -16.24 2.01 -9.41
C GLU A 164 -15.37 0.75 -9.42
N GLU A 165 -14.58 0.54 -10.47
CA GLU A 165 -13.69 -0.62 -10.58
C GLU A 165 -12.59 -0.59 -9.53
N ILE A 166 -11.97 0.56 -9.30
CA ILE A 166 -10.96 0.74 -8.25
C ILE A 166 -11.58 0.46 -6.88
N ASN A 167 -12.76 1.01 -6.59
CA ASN A 167 -13.45 0.78 -5.33
C ASN A 167 -13.77 -0.72 -5.11
N LYS A 168 -14.25 -1.42 -6.14
CA LYS A 168 -14.50 -2.88 -6.10
C LYS A 168 -13.19 -3.66 -5.90
N GLY A 169 -12.10 -3.24 -6.53
CA GLY A 169 -10.78 -3.83 -6.37
C GLY A 169 -10.23 -3.70 -4.96
N LEU A 170 -10.36 -2.52 -4.37
CA LEU A 170 -9.94 -2.24 -2.99
C LEU A 170 -10.76 -3.06 -1.98
N GLN A 171 -12.09 -3.09 -2.09
CA GLN A 171 -12.95 -3.90 -1.23
C GLN A 171 -12.58 -5.40 -1.28
N ARG A 172 -12.34 -5.94 -2.48
CA ARG A 172 -11.89 -7.34 -2.62
C ARG A 172 -10.55 -7.57 -1.93
N SER A 173 -9.62 -6.61 -2.02
CA SER A 173 -8.32 -6.73 -1.37
C SER A 173 -8.41 -6.66 0.16
N GLU A 174 -9.36 -5.88 0.69
CA GLU A 174 -9.65 -5.78 2.12
C GLU A 174 -10.30 -7.06 2.66
N GLU A 175 -11.29 -7.62 1.95
CA GLU A 175 -11.93 -8.88 2.31
C GLU A 175 -10.93 -10.05 2.35
N VAL A 176 -9.97 -10.08 1.41
CA VAL A 176 -8.88 -11.07 1.44
C VAL A 176 -7.96 -10.87 2.65
N ARG A 177 -7.69 -9.63 3.08
CA ARG A 177 -6.87 -9.34 4.26
C ARG A 177 -7.59 -9.72 5.56
N GLU A 178 -8.88 -9.43 5.68
CA GLU A 178 -9.68 -9.83 6.85
C GLU A 178 -9.77 -11.36 6.98
N ASN A 179 -9.89 -12.08 5.86
CA ASN A 179 -9.90 -13.54 5.86
C ASN A 179 -8.51 -14.19 6.07
N GLN A 180 -7.42 -13.44 5.96
CA GLN A 180 -6.05 -13.91 6.24
C GLN A 180 -5.64 -13.74 7.71
N HIS A 181 -6.44 -13.04 8.51
CA HIS A 181 -6.44 -13.22 9.95
C HIS A 181 -7.60 -14.15 10.29
N PRO A 182 -7.39 -15.47 10.50
CA PRO A 182 -8.22 -16.13 11.47
C PRO A 182 -8.02 -15.29 12.74
N SER A 183 -9.03 -14.51 13.11
CA SER A 183 -9.22 -14.22 14.53
C SER A 183 -9.23 -15.59 15.17
N GLU A 184 -8.10 -15.99 15.74
CA GLU A 184 -8.09 -16.80 16.94
C GLU A 184 -9.02 -16.06 17.89
N LYS A 185 -10.33 -16.37 17.78
CA LYS A 185 -11.22 -16.22 18.92
C LYS A 185 -10.42 -16.86 20.06
N PRO A 186 -10.16 -16.13 21.16
CA PRO A 186 -9.51 -16.75 22.30
C PRO A 186 -10.30 -18.02 22.57
N GLY A 187 -9.64 -19.18 22.44
CA GLY A 187 -10.26 -20.45 22.79
C GLY A 187 -10.91 -20.25 24.14
N LYS A 188 -12.21 -20.53 24.21
CA LYS A 188 -12.94 -20.50 25.48
C LYS A 188 -12.06 -21.26 26.49
N PRO A 189 -11.68 -20.67 27.64
CA PRO A 189 -10.82 -21.36 28.58
C PRO A 189 -11.44 -22.73 28.89
N GLU A 190 -10.68 -23.80 28.69
CA GLU A 190 -11.11 -25.11 29.17
C GLU A 190 -11.30 -25.01 30.69
N ASP A 191 -12.47 -25.43 31.16
CA ASP A 191 -12.75 -25.52 32.59
C ASP A 191 -11.64 -26.36 33.25
N PRO A 192 -10.97 -25.86 34.30
CA PRO A 192 -9.94 -26.65 34.95
C PRO A 192 -10.58 -27.92 35.50
N GLY A 193 -10.10 -29.07 35.02
CA GLY A 193 -10.54 -30.39 35.47
C GLY A 193 -10.53 -30.47 36.99
N LYS A 194 -11.61 -31.03 37.54
CA LYS A 194 -11.75 -31.28 38.98
C LYS A 194 -10.52 -32.05 39.49
N PRO A 195 -9.89 -31.63 40.60
CA PRO A 195 -8.82 -32.40 41.22
C PRO A 195 -9.32 -33.80 41.60
N GLU A 196 -8.56 -34.84 41.29
CA GLU A 196 -8.79 -36.19 41.78
C GLU A 196 -8.55 -36.26 43.30
N ASP A 197 -9.41 -37.00 43.99
CA ASP A 197 -9.34 -37.19 45.45
C ASP A 197 -7.99 -37.81 45.86
N PRO A 198 -7.34 -37.31 46.93
CA PRO A 198 -6.09 -37.89 47.40
C PRO A 198 -6.33 -39.32 47.91
N GLY A 199 -5.58 -40.27 47.33
CA GLY A 199 -5.56 -41.66 47.75
C GLY A 199 -5.27 -41.80 49.25
N LYS A 200 -5.99 -42.73 49.90
CA LYS A 200 -5.85 -43.07 51.33
C LYS A 200 -4.39 -43.41 51.67
N PRO A 201 -3.87 -42.98 52.84
CA PRO A 201 -2.55 -43.41 53.32
C PRO A 201 -2.54 -44.92 53.65
N ASP A 202 -1.46 -45.60 53.30
CA ASP A 202 -1.18 -46.97 53.75
C ASP A 202 -0.81 -46.98 55.24
N ASP A 203 -1.40 -47.90 55.99
CA ASP A 203 -1.17 -48.11 57.42
C ASP A 203 0.26 -48.64 57.70
N PRO A 204 0.90 -48.21 58.81
CA PRO A 204 2.27 -48.60 59.15
C PRO A 204 2.35 -50.05 59.61
N GLY A 205 3.22 -50.84 58.97
CA GLY A 205 3.52 -52.21 59.37
C GLY A 205 4.14 -52.28 60.79
N PRO A 206 3.89 -53.38 61.54
CA PRO A 206 4.19 -53.48 62.96
C PRO A 206 5.69 -53.63 63.30
N PRO A 207 6.11 -53.23 64.51
CA PRO A 207 7.51 -53.20 64.93
C PRO A 207 7.95 -54.57 65.45
N ASN A 208 9.21 -54.95 65.21
CA ASN A 208 9.87 -55.93 66.07
C ASN A 208 11.37 -55.65 66.19
N THR A 209 11.79 -55.64 67.46
CA THR A 209 13.04 -55.15 68.04
C THR A 209 14.00 -56.33 68.33
N PRO A 210 15.14 -56.14 69.03
CA PRO A 210 16.51 -56.32 68.55
C PRO A 210 17.18 -57.63 69.05
N PRO A 211 18.47 -57.87 68.72
CA PRO A 211 19.54 -57.73 69.74
C PRO A 211 20.85 -57.18 69.11
N GLY A 212 21.83 -56.56 69.75
CA GLY A 212 22.23 -56.41 71.14
C GLY A 212 23.77 -56.43 71.20
N LYS A 213 24.38 -55.42 71.83
CA LYS A 213 25.79 -55.31 72.31
C LYS A 213 26.86 -55.19 71.18
N GLU A 214 27.98 -54.46 71.28
CA GLU A 214 28.88 -54.24 72.41
C GLU A 214 29.97 -53.16 72.07
N ASN A 215 30.37 -52.37 73.08
CA ASN A 215 31.65 -51.67 73.35
C ASN A 215 32.32 -50.67 72.35
N GLY A 216 32.39 -49.39 72.76
CA GLY A 216 33.48 -48.87 73.63
C GLY A 216 34.82 -48.40 73.00
N LYS A 217 35.29 -47.23 73.47
CA LYS A 217 36.56 -46.47 73.23
C LYS A 217 36.49 -45.48 72.05
N LYS A 218 36.83 -44.20 72.21
CA LYS A 218 37.83 -43.55 73.08
C LYS A 218 37.44 -42.10 73.35
#